data_AF-A0A0B7MI23-F1
#
_entry.id   AF-A0A0B7MI23-F1
#
_cell.length_a   1.000
_cell.length_b   1.000
_cell.length_c   1.000
_cell.angle_alpha   90.00
_cell.angle_beta   90.00
_cell.angle_gamma   90.00
#
_symmetry.space_group_name_H-M   'P 1'
#
loop_
_entity.id
_entity.type
_entity.pdbx_description
1 polymer ?
#
loop_
_entity_poly.entity_id
_entity_poly.type
_entity_poly.pdbx_seq_one_letter_code
_entity_poly.pdbx_strand_id
1 'polypeptide(L)'
;MPDLEKVCGACGWGEGETGGHHCCYSETHISGELYRGIFQELGVQDVAVLNVNTRQDAGAAKAGEALEQATGIFFTGGDQLRLTSILGGTQVDDALHTAYGRGTIIAGTSAGASAMSETMIVEGEETEAPRKNTVQMAPGMGLLHGVVVDQHFAQRGRLGRLLAAVAQYP
;
A
#
# COMPACT_ATOMS: atom_id res chain seq x y z
N MET A 1 -7.30 -15.20 8.51
CA MET A 1 -7.10 -13.77 8.20
C MET A 1 -7.78 -13.54 6.86
N PRO A 2 -9.11 -13.39 6.86
CA PRO A 2 -9.92 -13.61 5.66
C PRO A 2 -9.60 -12.66 4.51
N ASP A 3 -9.02 -11.48 4.78
CA ASP A 3 -8.67 -10.53 3.73
C ASP A 3 -7.29 -10.82 3.11
N LEU A 4 -6.32 -11.34 3.86
CA LEU A 4 -5.04 -11.79 3.29
C LEU A 4 -5.20 -13.07 2.48
N GLU A 5 -6.07 -13.99 2.92
CA GLU A 5 -6.43 -15.18 2.14
C GLU A 5 -7.06 -14.81 0.78
N LYS A 6 -7.87 -13.75 0.73
CA LYS A 6 -8.42 -13.23 -0.53
C LYS A 6 -7.34 -12.60 -1.41
N VAL A 7 -6.40 -11.84 -0.82
CA VAL A 7 -5.25 -11.30 -1.56
C VAL A 7 -4.47 -12.45 -2.17
N CYS A 8 -4.15 -13.48 -1.37
CA CYS A 8 -3.50 -14.68 -1.85
C CYS A 8 -4.27 -15.34 -3.00
N GLY A 9 -5.56 -15.62 -2.81
CA GLY A 9 -6.39 -16.22 -3.87
C GLY A 9 -6.49 -15.37 -5.14
N ALA A 10 -6.59 -14.04 -5.01
CA ALA A 10 -6.66 -13.14 -6.16
C ALA A 10 -5.36 -13.12 -6.96
N CYS A 11 -4.23 -13.21 -6.27
CA CYS A 11 -2.91 -13.26 -6.90
C CYS A 11 -2.50 -14.65 -7.42
N GLY A 12 -3.35 -15.68 -7.25
CA GLY A 12 -2.96 -17.07 -7.54
C GLY A 12 -1.84 -17.53 -6.61
N TRP A 13 -2.02 -17.25 -5.32
CA TRP A 13 -1.13 -17.66 -4.25
C TRP A 13 -1.88 -18.66 -3.36
N GLY A 14 -1.51 -19.93 -3.43
CA GLY A 14 -2.10 -20.98 -2.60
C GLY A 14 -1.28 -22.27 -2.59
N GLU A 15 -1.68 -23.20 -1.71
CA GLU A 15 -1.05 -24.52 -1.65
C GLU A 15 -1.08 -25.22 -3.01
N GLY A 16 0.10 -25.51 -3.57
CA GLY A 16 0.27 -26.27 -4.82
C GLY A 16 0.55 -25.41 -6.06
N GLU A 17 0.51 -24.09 -5.98
CA GLU A 17 0.90 -23.21 -7.08
C GLU A 17 2.41 -22.93 -7.05
N THR A 18 3.13 -23.45 -8.05
CA THR A 18 4.56 -23.26 -8.21
C THR A 18 4.83 -22.19 -9.27
N GLY A 19 5.42 -21.04 -8.88
CA GLY A 19 6.02 -20.12 -9.87
C GLY A 19 5.85 -18.61 -9.69
N GLY A 20 5.31 -18.10 -8.58
CA GLY A 20 5.29 -16.65 -8.34
C GLY A 20 6.52 -16.16 -7.56
N HIS A 21 7.11 -15.04 -7.98
CA HIS A 21 7.95 -14.21 -7.10
C HIS A 21 7.04 -13.19 -6.42
N HIS A 22 7.11 -13.04 -5.11
CA HIS A 22 6.16 -12.23 -4.34
C HIS A 22 6.90 -11.15 -3.57
N CYS A 23 6.33 -9.96 -3.51
CA CYS A 23 6.96 -8.85 -2.83
C CYS A 23 6.09 -8.31 -1.69
N CYS A 24 6.66 -8.27 -0.50
CA CYS A 24 6.14 -7.48 0.61
C CYS A 24 6.98 -6.22 0.74
N TYR A 25 6.40 -5.07 0.41
CA TYR A 25 6.97 -3.79 0.78
C TYR A 25 6.66 -3.49 2.24
N SER A 26 7.68 -3.13 3.00
CA SER A 26 7.51 -2.70 4.39
C SER A 26 8.39 -1.52 4.74
N GLU A 27 7.84 -0.58 5.51
CA GLU A 27 8.60 0.52 6.12
C GLU A 27 9.54 0.05 7.24
N THR A 28 9.31 -1.15 7.80
CA THR A 28 10.16 -1.70 8.86
C THR A 28 10.51 -3.16 8.60
N HIS A 29 11.71 -3.56 8.99
CA HIS A 29 12.12 -4.96 8.91
C HIS A 29 11.21 -5.87 9.75
N ILE A 30 10.71 -5.39 10.90
CA ILE A 30 9.87 -6.18 11.81
C ILE A 30 8.52 -6.50 11.16
N SER A 31 7.84 -5.48 10.63
CA SER A 31 6.58 -5.70 9.92
C SER A 31 6.78 -6.55 8.67
N GLY A 32 7.90 -6.39 7.97
CA GLY A 32 8.24 -7.18 6.79
C GLY A 32 8.34 -8.68 7.11
N GLU A 33 9.10 -9.06 8.13
CA GLU A 33 9.24 -10.46 8.54
C GLU A 33 7.93 -11.04 9.10
N LEU A 34 7.12 -10.23 9.79
CA LEU A 34 5.79 -10.66 10.24
C LEU A 34 4.90 -11.05 9.05
N TYR A 35 4.77 -10.16 8.05
CA TYR A 35 3.95 -10.45 6.88
C TYR A 35 4.53 -11.57 6.04
N ARG A 36 5.87 -11.68 5.95
CA ARG A 36 6.52 -12.83 5.32
C ARG A 36 6.10 -14.15 5.97
N GLY A 37 6.14 -14.24 7.29
CA GLY A 37 5.67 -15.43 8.02
C GLY A 37 4.21 -15.74 7.74
N ILE A 38 3.34 -14.74 7.77
CA ILE A 38 1.91 -14.90 7.47
C ILE A 38 1.68 -15.41 6.04
N PHE A 39 2.36 -14.84 5.03
CA PHE A 39 2.22 -15.29 3.66
C PHE A 39 2.77 -16.71 3.47
N GLN A 40 3.87 -17.07 4.14
CA GLN A 40 4.40 -18.43 4.12
C GLN A 40 3.43 -19.44 4.76
N GLU A 41 2.77 -19.08 5.87
CA GLU A 41 1.71 -19.89 6.48
C GLU A 41 0.49 -20.05 5.55
N LEU A 42 0.24 -19.09 4.67
CA LEU A 42 -0.80 -19.14 3.64
C LEU A 42 -0.36 -19.88 2.36
N GLY A 43 0.82 -20.50 2.36
CA GLY A 43 1.32 -21.33 1.24
C GLY A 43 2.20 -20.60 0.23
N VAL A 44 2.48 -19.31 0.43
CA VAL A 44 3.35 -18.52 -0.47
C VAL A 44 4.81 -18.93 -0.30
N GLN A 45 5.40 -19.48 -1.37
CA GLN A 45 6.74 -20.07 -1.30
C GLN A 45 7.88 -19.05 -1.31
N ASP A 46 7.78 -18.02 -2.16
CA ASP A 46 8.84 -17.03 -2.36
C ASP A 46 8.35 -15.62 -2.05
N VAL A 47 8.64 -15.15 -0.83
CA VAL A 47 8.28 -13.82 -0.34
C VAL A 47 9.55 -13.00 -0.10
N ALA A 48 9.78 -12.02 -0.97
CA ALA A 48 10.82 -11.01 -0.84
C ALA A 48 10.31 -9.84 0.02
N VAL A 49 11.05 -9.52 1.09
CA VAL A 49 10.79 -8.31 1.89
C VAL A 49 11.62 -7.16 1.33
N LEU A 50 10.93 -6.17 0.76
CA LEU A 50 11.52 -4.92 0.30
C LEU A 50 11.48 -3.90 1.43
N ASN A 51 12.65 -3.66 2.03
CA ASN A 51 12.83 -2.71 3.13
C ASN A 51 13.50 -1.44 2.60
N VAL A 52 12.70 -0.53 2.04
CA VAL A 52 13.16 0.72 1.45
C VAL A 52 12.96 1.84 2.46
N ASN A 53 14.03 2.28 3.12
CA ASN A 53 13.94 3.28 4.21
C ASN A 53 14.35 4.68 3.79
N THR A 54 15.01 4.80 2.64
CA THR A 54 15.54 6.06 2.13
C THR A 54 15.22 6.20 0.64
N ARG A 55 15.23 7.44 0.14
CA ARG A 55 15.08 7.69 -1.31
C ARG A 55 16.22 7.06 -2.13
N GLN A 56 17.40 6.86 -1.53
CA GLN A 56 18.51 6.17 -2.20
C GLN A 56 18.21 4.69 -2.38
N ASP A 57 17.63 4.04 -1.37
CA ASP A 57 17.16 2.65 -1.46
C ASP A 57 16.07 2.53 -2.54
N ALA A 58 15.18 3.52 -2.61
CA ALA A 58 14.08 3.57 -3.58
C ALA A 58 14.56 3.81 -5.02
N GLY A 59 15.78 4.32 -5.19
CA GLY A 59 16.45 4.47 -6.48
C GLY A 59 17.42 3.32 -6.82
N ALA A 60 17.53 2.30 -5.98
CA ALA A 60 18.43 1.18 -6.23
C ALA A 60 17.80 0.19 -7.22
N ALA A 61 18.57 -0.21 -8.24
CA ALA A 61 18.10 -1.16 -9.27
C ALA A 61 17.52 -2.45 -8.68
N LYS A 62 18.14 -3.00 -7.63
CA LYS A 62 17.69 -4.21 -6.93
C LYS A 62 16.25 -4.10 -6.42
N ALA A 63 15.81 -2.91 -6.00
CA ALA A 63 14.44 -2.72 -5.54
C ALA A 63 13.43 -2.74 -6.69
N GLY A 64 13.78 -2.13 -7.82
CA GLY A 64 12.99 -2.21 -9.06
C GLY A 64 12.90 -3.63 -9.60
N GLU A 65 14.03 -4.35 -9.69
CA GLU A 65 14.09 -5.73 -10.18
C GLU A 65 13.19 -6.69 -9.39
N ALA A 66 13.14 -6.54 -8.06
CA ALA A 66 12.27 -7.34 -7.21
C ALA A 66 10.77 -7.05 -7.49
N LEU A 67 10.42 -5.80 -7.80
CA LEU A 67 9.06 -5.42 -8.17
C LEU A 67 8.71 -5.82 -9.60
N GLU A 68 9.66 -5.86 -10.53
CA GLU A 68 9.44 -6.33 -11.91
C GLU A 68 9.07 -7.80 -11.96
N GLN A 69 9.68 -8.63 -11.11
CA GLN A 69 9.39 -10.06 -11.03
C GLN A 69 8.14 -10.37 -10.20
N ALA A 70 7.63 -9.41 -9.42
CA ALA A 70 6.52 -9.64 -8.51
C ALA A 70 5.20 -9.98 -9.23
N THR A 71 4.58 -11.09 -8.86
CA THR A 71 3.21 -11.47 -9.27
C THR A 71 2.14 -10.82 -8.39
N GLY A 72 2.55 -10.30 -7.24
CA GLY A 72 1.77 -9.38 -6.43
C GLY A 72 2.62 -8.70 -5.36
N ILE A 73 2.13 -7.54 -4.94
CA ILE A 73 2.84 -6.59 -4.08
C ILE A 73 1.93 -6.24 -2.91
N PHE A 74 2.45 -6.35 -1.70
CA PHE A 74 1.72 -5.99 -0.48
C PHE A 74 2.41 -4.85 0.27
N PHE A 75 1.67 -3.76 0.53
CA PHE A 75 2.09 -2.65 1.36
C PHE A 75 1.60 -2.83 2.80
N THR A 76 2.53 -2.88 3.75
CA THR A 76 2.18 -2.90 5.17
C THR A 76 1.58 -1.56 5.63
N GLY A 77 1.09 -1.55 6.88
CA GLY A 77 0.81 -0.30 7.59
C GLY A 77 2.09 0.45 7.97
N GLY A 78 1.91 1.63 8.58
CA GLY A 78 2.99 2.56 8.87
C GLY A 78 2.50 4.00 8.82
N ASP A 79 3.29 4.87 8.23
CA ASP A 79 2.98 6.28 8.00
C ASP A 79 2.91 6.57 6.50
N GLN A 80 1.70 6.88 6.01
CA GLN A 80 1.47 7.10 4.58
C GLN A 80 2.26 8.28 4.00
N LEU A 81 2.55 9.34 4.78
CA LEU A 81 3.42 10.44 4.34
C LEU A 81 4.86 9.99 4.22
N ARG A 82 5.33 9.19 5.18
CA ARG A 82 6.69 8.63 5.11
C ARG A 82 6.83 7.74 3.88
N LEU A 83 5.86 6.87 3.62
CA LEU A 83 5.85 6.00 2.46
C LEU A 83 5.90 6.80 1.15
N THR A 84 4.99 7.76 0.95
CA THR A 84 4.93 8.52 -0.31
C THR A 84 6.12 9.47 -0.47
N SER A 85 6.68 10.01 0.61
CA SER A 85 7.89 10.86 0.55
C SER A 85 9.17 10.08 0.22
N ILE A 86 9.24 8.80 0.59
CA ILE A 86 10.38 7.93 0.26
C ILE A 86 10.23 7.38 -1.16
N LEU A 87 9.05 6.89 -1.53
CA LEU A 87 8.84 6.19 -2.80
C LEU A 87 8.47 7.13 -3.94
N GLY A 88 7.65 8.15 -3.72
CA GLY A 88 7.10 8.97 -4.79
C GLY A 88 8.18 9.59 -5.70
N GLY A 89 8.01 9.41 -7.01
CA GLY A 89 8.92 9.88 -8.05
C GLY A 89 10.29 9.21 -8.03
N THR A 90 10.37 7.96 -7.59
CA THR A 90 11.61 7.14 -7.62
C THR A 90 11.47 5.98 -8.60
N GLN A 91 12.57 5.27 -8.84
CA GLN A 91 12.53 4.08 -9.70
C GLN A 91 11.60 2.99 -9.14
N VAL A 92 11.49 2.87 -7.82
CA VAL A 92 10.50 1.98 -7.20
C VAL A 92 9.07 2.40 -7.54
N ASP A 93 8.76 3.69 -7.53
CA ASP A 93 7.44 4.21 -7.94
C ASP A 93 7.11 3.86 -9.39
N ASP A 94 8.05 4.13 -10.30
CA ASP A 94 7.91 3.76 -11.71
C ASP A 94 7.70 2.24 -11.89
N ALA A 95 8.42 1.42 -11.12
CA ALA A 95 8.27 -0.04 -11.14
C ALA A 95 6.92 -0.49 -10.59
N LEU A 96 6.38 0.17 -9.56
CA LEU A 96 5.04 -0.09 -9.01
C LEU A 96 3.95 0.23 -10.05
N HIS A 97 4.03 1.37 -10.72
CA HIS A 97 3.10 1.73 -11.78
C HIS A 97 3.20 0.76 -12.97
N THR A 98 4.41 0.38 -13.36
CA THR A 98 4.63 -0.62 -14.41
C THR A 98 4.04 -1.97 -14.02
N ALA A 99 4.22 -2.39 -12.76
CA ALA A 99 3.65 -3.61 -12.21
C ALA A 99 2.12 -3.60 -12.23
N TYR A 100 1.53 -2.51 -11.76
CA TYR A 100 0.08 -2.34 -11.81
C TYR A 100 -0.45 -2.39 -13.25
N GLY A 101 0.22 -1.70 -14.18
CA GLY A 101 -0.15 -1.68 -15.61
C GLY A 101 -0.07 -3.03 -16.33
N ARG A 102 0.80 -3.95 -15.90
CA ARG A 102 0.86 -5.32 -16.42
C ARG A 102 -0.14 -6.29 -15.75
N GLY A 103 -0.93 -5.82 -14.79
CA GLY A 103 -1.92 -6.62 -14.07
C GLY A 103 -1.42 -7.28 -12.79
N THR A 104 -0.24 -6.92 -12.29
CA THR A 104 0.21 -7.35 -10.97
C THR A 104 -0.71 -6.77 -9.90
N ILE A 105 -1.19 -7.62 -8.99
CA ILE A 105 -2.07 -7.18 -7.91
C ILE A 105 -1.24 -6.43 -6.87
N ILE A 106 -1.72 -5.24 -6.51
CA ILE A 106 -1.16 -4.43 -5.44
C ILE A 106 -2.21 -4.32 -4.34
N ALA A 107 -1.85 -4.78 -3.14
CA ALA A 107 -2.68 -4.72 -1.94
C ALA A 107 -1.99 -3.89 -0.85
N GLY A 108 -2.78 -3.30 0.04
CA GLY A 108 -2.26 -2.45 1.11
C GLY A 108 -3.17 -2.43 2.32
N THR A 109 -2.59 -2.25 3.50
CA THR A 109 -3.34 -2.12 4.76
C THR A 109 -3.00 -0.82 5.47
N SER A 110 -4.00 -0.21 6.10
CA SER A 110 -3.86 1.08 6.82
C SER A 110 -3.16 2.12 5.93
N ALA A 111 -1.99 2.62 6.33
CA ALA A 111 -1.22 3.61 5.56
C ALA A 111 -0.97 3.18 4.10
N GLY A 112 -0.65 1.90 3.86
CA GLY A 112 -0.46 1.38 2.51
C GLY A 112 -1.71 1.49 1.63
N ALA A 113 -2.90 1.36 2.21
CA ALA A 113 -4.16 1.54 1.48
C ALA A 113 -4.43 3.03 1.16
N SER A 114 -4.19 3.93 2.12
CA SER A 114 -4.34 5.38 1.90
C SER A 114 -3.36 5.88 0.84
N ALA A 115 -2.11 5.43 0.87
CA ALA A 115 -1.08 5.85 -0.06
C ALA A 115 -1.37 5.45 -1.52
N MET A 116 -2.22 4.46 -1.80
CA MET A 116 -2.53 4.06 -3.18
C MET A 116 -3.32 5.12 -3.97
N SER A 117 -4.10 5.94 -3.28
CA SER A 117 -4.87 7.01 -3.93
C SER A 117 -3.97 8.07 -4.55
N GLU A 118 -4.42 8.74 -5.61
CA GLU A 118 -3.75 9.92 -6.17
C GLU A 118 -3.70 11.07 -5.15
N THR A 119 -4.79 11.25 -4.40
CA THR A 119 -4.88 12.21 -3.30
C THR A 119 -5.30 11.48 -2.04
N MET A 120 -4.43 11.51 -1.02
CA MET A 120 -4.60 10.75 0.22
C MET A 120 -4.94 11.62 1.43
N ILE A 121 -5.70 11.05 2.36
CA ILE A 121 -5.94 11.64 3.68
C ILE A 121 -4.72 11.37 4.57
N VAL A 122 -4.12 12.43 5.12
CA VAL A 122 -2.97 12.36 6.01
C VAL A 122 -3.42 12.42 7.46
N GLU A 123 -4.20 13.45 7.77
CA GLU A 123 -4.65 13.78 9.12
C GLU A 123 -6.06 14.37 9.03
N GLY A 124 -6.80 14.29 10.13
CA GLY A 124 -8.09 14.96 10.24
C GLY A 124 -8.88 14.45 11.43
N GLU A 125 -9.70 15.33 11.98
CA GLU A 125 -10.47 15.03 13.19
C GLU A 125 -11.44 13.87 12.99
N GLU A 126 -11.50 13.00 13.98
CA GLU A 126 -12.15 11.70 13.87
C GLU A 126 -13.67 11.75 14.12
N THR A 127 -14.15 12.64 14.99
CA THR A 127 -15.53 12.61 15.51
C THR A 127 -16.33 13.90 15.34
N GLU A 128 -15.80 14.89 14.62
CA GLU A 128 -16.52 16.13 14.33
C GLU A 128 -17.38 16.04 13.06
N ALA A 129 -18.44 16.85 13.02
CA ALA A 129 -19.21 17.07 11.79
C ALA A 129 -18.30 17.59 10.66
N PRO A 130 -18.59 17.27 9.38
CA PRO A 130 -17.77 17.73 8.26
C PRO A 130 -17.62 19.26 8.27
N ARG A 131 -16.38 19.74 8.33
CA ARG A 131 -16.04 21.17 8.28
C ARG A 131 -14.93 21.37 7.25
N LYS A 132 -14.93 22.51 6.57
CA LYS A 132 -13.81 22.87 5.69
C LYS A 132 -12.54 23.02 6.52
N ASN A 133 -11.40 22.58 5.98
CA ASN A 133 -10.07 22.64 6.61
C ASN A 133 -9.86 21.75 7.85
N THR A 134 -10.70 20.74 8.10
CA THR A 134 -10.47 19.77 9.19
C THR A 134 -9.82 18.46 8.74
N VAL A 135 -9.55 18.33 7.44
CA VAL A 135 -8.82 17.20 6.86
C VAL A 135 -7.64 17.73 6.07
N GLN A 136 -6.47 17.17 6.34
CA GLN A 136 -5.24 17.43 5.62
C GLN A 136 -5.05 16.35 4.55
N MET A 137 -4.87 16.81 3.32
CA MET A 137 -4.67 15.97 2.15
C MET A 137 -3.22 16.12 1.65
N ALA A 138 -2.70 15.08 1.03
CA ALA A 138 -1.41 15.12 0.33
C ALA A 138 -1.46 14.25 -0.94
N PRO A 139 -0.52 14.45 -1.89
CA PRO A 139 -0.35 13.51 -2.98
C PRO A 139 -0.02 12.11 -2.46
N GLY A 140 -0.73 11.10 -2.97
CA GLY A 140 -0.37 9.70 -2.77
C GLY A 140 0.48 9.16 -3.92
N MET A 141 0.46 7.85 -4.11
CA MET A 141 1.19 7.12 -5.15
C MET A 141 0.44 7.08 -6.48
N GLY A 142 -0.84 7.50 -6.56
CA GLY A 142 -1.54 7.55 -7.84
C GLY A 142 -1.78 6.19 -8.53
N LEU A 143 -1.80 5.10 -7.77
CA LEU A 143 -2.19 3.78 -8.30
C LEU A 143 -3.71 3.73 -8.54
N LEU A 144 -4.49 4.44 -7.71
CA LEU A 144 -5.94 4.59 -7.84
C LEU A 144 -6.29 6.05 -8.11
N HIS A 145 -6.87 6.31 -9.28
CA HIS A 145 -7.30 7.63 -9.72
C HIS A 145 -8.79 7.85 -9.41
N GLY A 146 -9.17 9.08 -9.06
CA GLY A 146 -10.56 9.44 -8.76
C GLY A 146 -11.14 8.76 -7.50
N VAL A 147 -10.26 8.26 -6.62
CA VAL A 147 -10.64 7.56 -5.38
C VAL A 147 -9.87 8.17 -4.22
N VAL A 148 -10.55 8.35 -3.08
CA VAL A 148 -9.93 8.69 -1.79
C VAL A 148 -10.17 7.54 -0.82
N VAL A 149 -9.13 7.11 -0.12
CA VAL A 149 -9.20 5.98 0.82
C VAL A 149 -9.01 6.48 2.26
N ASP A 150 -10.00 6.18 3.11
CA ASP A 150 -9.89 6.33 4.56
C ASP A 150 -9.98 4.98 5.27
N GLN A 151 -9.07 4.74 6.21
CA GLN A 151 -8.87 3.48 6.92
C GLN A 151 -9.34 3.60 8.37
N HIS A 152 -9.52 2.47 9.07
CA HIS A 152 -10.11 2.43 10.43
C HIS A 152 -11.44 3.20 10.54
N PHE A 153 -12.21 3.18 9.46
CA PHE A 153 -13.27 4.13 9.17
C PHE A 153 -14.38 4.12 10.23
N ALA A 154 -15.02 2.97 10.44
CA ALA A 154 -16.13 2.82 11.38
C ALA A 154 -15.66 2.87 12.83
N GLN A 155 -14.50 2.27 13.13
CA GLN A 155 -13.96 2.18 14.49
C GLN A 155 -13.60 3.55 15.06
N ARG A 156 -13.27 4.52 14.19
CA ARG A 156 -12.86 5.87 14.57
C ARG A 156 -13.84 6.96 14.16
N GLY A 157 -15.04 6.63 13.68
CA GLY A 157 -16.07 7.64 13.36
C GLY A 157 -15.76 8.54 12.15
N ARG A 158 -14.86 8.12 11.25
CA ARG A 158 -14.21 8.97 10.23
C ARG A 158 -15.08 9.39 9.03
N LEU A 159 -16.40 9.23 9.11
CA LEU A 159 -17.32 9.68 8.06
C LEU A 159 -17.21 11.21 7.85
N GLY A 160 -17.07 11.98 8.93
CA GLY A 160 -16.99 13.44 8.87
C GLY A 160 -15.85 13.93 8.00
N ARG A 161 -14.63 13.42 8.24
CA ARG A 161 -13.44 13.81 7.50
C ARG A 161 -13.39 13.24 6.08
N LEU A 162 -13.93 12.04 5.84
CA LEU A 162 -14.00 11.49 4.48
C LEU A 162 -14.93 12.34 3.60
N LEU A 163 -16.08 12.76 4.12
CA LEU A 163 -16.97 13.69 3.41
C LEU A 163 -16.29 15.05 3.16
N ALA A 164 -15.53 15.55 4.14
CA ALA A 164 -14.76 16.77 3.98
C ALA A 164 -13.67 16.63 2.89
N ALA A 165 -13.03 15.46 2.77
CA ALA A 165 -12.02 15.18 1.76
C ALA A 165 -12.62 15.17 0.35
N VAL A 166 -13.73 14.45 0.15
CA VAL A 166 -14.46 14.45 -1.13
C VAL A 166 -14.97 15.85 -1.48
N ALA A 167 -15.43 16.63 -0.51
CA ALA A 167 -15.86 18.00 -0.77
C ALA A 167 -14.70 18.95 -1.17
N GLN A 168 -13.46 18.65 -0.76
CA GLN A 168 -12.27 19.39 -1.20
C GLN A 168 -11.80 18.95 -2.61
N TYR A 169 -12.02 17.69 -2.96
CA TYR A 169 -11.62 17.06 -4.22
C TYR A 169 -12.81 16.29 -4.84
N PRO A 170 -13.80 17.00 -5.41
CA PRO A 170 -15.07 16.40 -5.86
C PRO A 170 -14.96 15.63 -7.18
#